data_AF-A0A1X2BIT4-F1
#
_entry.id   AF-A0A1X2BIT4-F1
#
_cell.length_a   1.000
_cell.length_b   1.000
_cell.length_c   1.000
_cell.angle_alpha   90.00
_cell.angle_beta   90.00
_cell.angle_gamma   90.00
#
_symmetry.space_group_name_H-M   'P 1'
#
loop_
_entity.id
_entity.type
_entity.pdbx_description
1 polymer ?
#
loop_
_entity_poly.entity_id
_entity_poly.type
_entity_poly.pdbx_seq_one_letter_code
_entity_poly.pdbx_strand_id
1 'polypeptide(L)' 'MTRRNINPAAIHFGDDTVVEDIDLAKEEIIVDGERLTDERADEIVADVLAKVRARNRLKLPE' A
#
# COMPACT_ATOMS: atom_id res chain seq x y z
N MET A 1 5.25 -17.94 -6.91
CA MET A 1 4.56 -16.84 -6.19
C MET A 1 3.42 -16.33 -7.05
N THR A 2 2.18 -16.53 -6.63
CA THR A 2 0.98 -16.14 -7.39
C THR A 2 0.79 -14.63 -7.31
N ARG A 3 0.86 -13.91 -8.43
CA ARG A 3 0.54 -12.47 -8.48
C ARG A 3 -0.95 -12.30 -8.16
N ARG A 4 -1.29 -12.01 -6.90
CA ARG A 4 -2.66 -11.66 -6.51
C ARG A 4 -3.03 -10.37 -7.25
N ASN A 5 -3.94 -10.49 -8.20
CA ASN A 5 -4.51 -9.34 -8.89
C ASN A 5 -5.53 -8.68 -7.95
N ILE A 6 -5.02 -7.88 -7.01
CA ILE A 6 -5.87 -7.13 -6.08
C ILE A 6 -6.44 -5.92 -6.84
N ASN A 7 -7.77 -5.82 -6.91
CA ASN A 7 -8.45 -4.62 -7.39
C ASN A 7 -8.82 -3.75 -6.17
N PRO A 8 -8.11 -2.62 -5.94
CA PRO A 8 -8.38 -1.77 -4.78
C PRO A 8 -9.81 -1.22 -4.74
N ALA A 9 -10.41 -0.96 -5.91
CA ALA A 9 -11.77 -0.45 -6.02
C ALA A 9 -12.85 -1.49 -5.67
N ALA A 10 -12.48 -2.77 -5.57
CA ALA A 10 -13.35 -3.85 -5.13
C ALA A 10 -13.08 -4.25 -3.66
N ILE A 11 -12.16 -3.57 -2.97
CA ILE A 11 -11.96 -3.76 -1.53
C ILE A 11 -13.11 -3.06 -0.83
N HIS A 12 -14.00 -3.85 -0.25
CA HIS A 12 -15.05 -3.39 0.63
C HIS A 12 -14.61 -3.60 2.08
N PHE A 13 -14.47 -2.51 2.81
CA PHE A 13 -14.35 -2.56 4.26
C PHE A 13 -15.76 -2.81 4.81
N GLY A 14 -15.96 -3.91 5.53
CA GLY A 14 -17.24 -4.20 6.18
C GLY A 14 -17.55 -3.18 7.28
N ASP A 15 -18.80 -3.10 7.71
CA ASP A 15 -19.25 -2.12 8.72
C ASP A 15 -18.49 -2.24 10.07
N ASP A 16 -17.94 -3.43 10.37
CA ASP A 16 -17.11 -3.67 11.56
C ASP A 16 -15.62 -3.36 11.35
N THR A 17 -15.24 -2.80 10.19
CA THR A 17 -13.85 -2.45 9.92
C THR A 17 -13.47 -1.22 10.73
N VAL A 18 -12.56 -1.40 11.66
CA VAL A 18 -11.96 -0.32 12.43
C VAL A 18 -10.77 0.23 11.66
N VAL A 19 -10.82 1.53 11.34
CA VAL A 19 -9.70 2.27 10.76
C VAL A 19 -9.20 3.22 11.85
N GLU A 20 -7.97 2.97 12.31
CA GLU A 20 -7.31 3.75 13.35
C GLU A 20 -6.04 4.38 12.79
N ASP A 21 -5.78 5.63 13.19
CA ASP A 21 -4.51 6.29 12.92
C ASP A 21 -3.46 5.79 13.92
N ILE A 22 -2.43 5.13 13.40
CA ILE A 22 -1.38 4.53 14.21
C ILE A 22 -0.13 5.40 14.18
N ASP A 23 0.40 5.71 15.38
CA ASP A 23 1.68 6.38 15.56
C ASP A 23 2.82 5.34 15.53
N LEU A 24 3.52 5.26 14.39
CA LEU A 24 4.61 4.30 14.16
C LEU A 24 5.84 4.53 15.06
N ALA A 25 5.94 5.70 15.71
CA ALA A 25 6.99 5.94 16.69
C ALA A 25 6.68 5.24 18.04
N LYS A 26 5.40 5.08 18.37
CA LYS A 26 4.94 4.43 19.60
C LYS A 26 4.66 2.95 19.43
N GLU A 27 4.19 2.55 18.25
CA GLU A 27 3.80 1.17 17.97
C GLU A 27 4.82 0.45 17.09
N GLU A 28 4.95 -0.86 17.31
CA GLU A 28 5.80 -1.73 16.50
C GLU A 28 4.95 -2.51 15.51
N ILE A 29 4.94 -2.05 14.26
CA ILE A 29 4.28 -2.74 13.15
C ILE A 29 5.33 -3.38 12.24
N ILE A 30 5.14 -4.65 11.88
CA ILE A 30 6.05 -5.41 11.02
C ILE A 30 5.38 -5.65 9.66
N VAL A 31 6.03 -5.22 8.59
CA VAL A 31 5.60 -5.44 7.20
C VAL A 31 6.74 -6.11 6.45
N ASP A 32 6.46 -7.24 5.79
CA ASP A 32 7.45 -8.04 5.05
C ASP A 32 8.71 -8.43 5.87
N GLY A 33 8.55 -8.58 7.19
CA GLY A 33 9.63 -8.97 8.11
C GLY A 33 10.50 -7.81 8.60
N GLU A 34 10.17 -6.57 8.23
CA GLU A 34 10.86 -5.36 8.68
C GLU A 34 9.92 -4.43 9.42
N ARG A 35 10.46 -3.67 10.39
CA ARG A 35 9.67 -2.69 11.14
C ARG A 35 9.26 -1.54 10.21
N LEU A 36 7.97 -1.22 10.23
CA LEU A 36 7.43 -0.06 9.54
C LEU A 36 7.73 1.18 10.37
N THR A 37 8.58 2.05 9.81
CA THR A 37 8.84 3.40 10.29
C THR A 37 8.21 4.41 9.34
N ASP A 38 8.10 5.67 9.74
CA ASP A 38 7.59 6.74 8.87
C ASP A 38 8.41 6.84 7.57
N GLU A 39 9.74 6.78 7.68
CA GLU A 39 10.67 6.80 6.53
C GLU A 39 10.40 5.62 5.57
N ARG A 40 10.20 4.41 6.12
CA ARG A 40 9.88 3.20 5.34
C ARG A 40 8.51 3.32 4.68
N ALA A 41 7.53 3.90 5.37
CA ALA A 41 6.20 4.12 4.82
C ALA A 41 6.26 5.06 3.61
N ASP A 42 7.05 6.14 3.70
CA ASP A 42 7.28 7.07 2.59
C ASP A 42 7.95 6.38 1.38
N GLU A 43 8.95 5.53 1.62
CA GLU A 43 9.60 4.73 0.57
C GLU A 43 8.61 3.80 -0.14
N ILE A 44 7.76 3.11 0.61
CA ILE A 44 6.72 2.22 0.07
C ILE A 44 5.73 3.02 -0.77
N VAL A 45 5.28 4.18 -0.27
CA VAL A 45 4.35 5.06 -1.01
C VAL A 45 4.99 5.54 -2.31
N ALA A 46 6.25 5.96 -2.29
CA ALA A 46 6.97 6.41 -3.48
C ALA A 46 7.10 5.29 -4.53
N ASP A 47 7.46 4.08 -4.10
CA ASP A 47 7.58 2.90 -4.97
C ASP A 47 6.22 2.49 -5.57
N VAL A 48 5.16 2.44 -4.75
CA VAL A 48 3.79 2.16 -5.22
C VAL A 48 3.34 3.21 -6.23
N LEU A 49 3.55 4.50 -5.96
CA LEU A 49 3.23 5.59 -6.89
C LEU A 49 4.00 5.45 -8.20
N ALA A 50 5.30 5.11 -8.15
CA ALA A 50 6.11 4.90 -9.34
C ALA A 50 5.58 3.73 -10.19
N LYS A 51 5.22 2.60 -9.56
CA LYS A 51 4.63 1.43 -10.21
C LYS A 51 3.27 1.75 -10.84
N VAL A 52 2.40 2.48 -10.15
CA VAL A 52 1.09 2.90 -10.67
C VAL A 52 1.27 3.84 -11.87
N ARG A 53 2.18 4.81 -11.79
CA ARG A 53 2.49 5.72 -12.91
C ARG A 53 3.06 4.98 -14.11
N ALA A 54 3.91 3.98 -13.91
CA ALA A 54 4.43 3.13 -14.99
C ALA A 54 3.29 2.32 -15.64
N ARG A 55 2.38 1.75 -14.84
CA ARG A 55 1.20 1.02 -15.34
C ARG A 55 0.26 1.92 -16.14
N ASN A 56 0.04 3.16 -15.70
CA ASN A 56 -0.84 4.09 -16.39
C ASN A 56 -0.25 4.54 -17.74
N ARG A 57 1.09 4.72 -17.82
CA ARG A 57 1.77 5.01 -19.09
C ARG A 57 1.66 3.88 -20.12
N LEU A 58 1.59 2.62 -19.67
CA LEU A 58 1.39 1.45 -20.55
C LEU A 58 -0.07 1.23 -20.98
N LYS A 59 -1.04 1.94 -20.39
CA LYS A 59 -2.48 1.76 -20.64
C LYS A 59 -3.11 2.85 -21.51
N LEU A 60 -2.33 3.82 -22.00
CA LEU A 60 -2.82 4.87 -22.90
C LEU A 60 -2.57 4.42 -24.36
N PRO A 61 -3.62 4.15 -25.18
CA PRO A 61 -3.48 4.20 -26.62
C PRO A 61 -3.34 5.67 -27.06
N GLU A 62 -2.52 5.92 -28.08
CA GLU A 62 -2.42 7.21 -28.79
C GLU A 62 -3.74 7.61 -29.45
#